data_AF-A0A350XCH4-F1
#
_entry.id   AF-A0A350XCH4-F1
#
_cell.length_a   1.000
_cell.length_b   1.000
_cell.length_c   1.000
_cell.angle_alpha   90.00
_cell.angle_beta   90.00
_cell.angle_gamma   90.00
#
_symmetry.space_group_name_H-M   'P 1'
#
loop_
_entity.id
_entity.type
_entity.pdbx_description
1 polymer ?
#
loop_
_entity_poly.entity_id
_entity_poly.type
_entity_poly.pdbx_seq_one_letter_code
_entity_poly.pdbx_strand_id
1 'polypeptide(L)'
;MSFSFVLPLRAIIFQMLFLSLAIAIEALVFQKQWKLSRKASIEYSLGINLFSTCLGWLVLFAVQPFLSPNLKKQIITFVFFNNIVENSTVPLGLVYGEFALIVFLAFVFILMSELVFLDVWRNLVKEATPAQPENQAGKYRPTLTSSLYKRYYDSAKARITSSTILVANAYSGTAILLMLFLTNMFGIQ
;
A
#
# COMPACT_ATOMS: atom_id res chain seq x y z
N MET A 1 28.80 18.02 -20.75
CA MET A 1 27.67 17.47 -19.96
C MET A 1 27.02 16.36 -20.75
N SER A 2 27.50 15.13 -20.61
CA SER A 2 26.85 13.95 -21.19
C SER A 2 25.72 13.54 -20.24
N PHE A 3 24.48 13.92 -20.59
CA PHE A 3 23.29 13.30 -20.02
C PHE A 3 23.23 11.88 -20.59
N SER A 4 23.85 10.92 -19.90
CA SER A 4 23.48 9.53 -20.08
C SER A 4 22.04 9.41 -19.58
N PHE A 5 21.09 9.39 -20.51
CA PHE A 5 19.74 8.88 -20.26
C PHE A 5 19.89 7.39 -19.90
N VAL A 6 20.27 7.13 -18.65
CA VAL A 6 20.09 5.82 -18.05
C VAL A 6 18.59 5.73 -17.80
N LEU A 7 17.87 5.30 -18.83
CA LEU A 7 16.44 5.04 -18.74
C LEU A 7 16.23 4.10 -17.55
N PRO A 8 15.39 4.46 -16.57
CA PRO A 8 15.13 3.63 -15.40
C PRO A 8 14.19 2.47 -15.76
N LEU A 9 14.40 1.85 -16.93
CA LEU A 9 13.59 0.78 -17.47
C LEU A 9 13.52 -0.38 -16.49
N ARG A 10 14.64 -0.66 -15.80
CA ARG A 10 14.69 -1.64 -14.71
C ARG A 10 13.69 -1.32 -13.60
N ALA A 11 13.76 -0.11 -13.05
CA ALA A 11 12.87 0.30 -11.97
C ALA A 11 11.40 0.23 -12.39
N ILE A 12 11.08 0.63 -13.63
CA ILE A 12 9.73 0.55 -14.18
C ILE A 12 9.27 -0.91 -14.28
N ILE A 13 10.09 -1.82 -14.82
CA ILE A 13 9.74 -3.24 -14.95
C ILE A 13 9.52 -3.88 -13.57
N PHE A 14 10.43 -3.66 -12.62
CA PHE A 14 10.29 -4.18 -11.26
C PHE A 14 9.06 -3.61 -10.55
N GLN A 15 8.80 -2.30 -10.70
CA GLN A 15 7.60 -1.68 -10.15
C GLN A 15 6.33 -2.31 -10.73
N MET A 16 6.25 -2.48 -12.05
CA MET A 16 5.10 -3.12 -12.70
C MET A 16 4.92 -4.56 -12.25
N LEU A 17 6.02 -5.29 -12.05
CA LEU A 17 6.00 -6.66 -11.58
C LEU A 17 5.52 -6.76 -10.13
N PHE A 18 6.09 -5.96 -9.22
CA PHE A 18 5.68 -5.95 -7.81
C PHE A 18 4.24 -5.48 -7.65
N LEU A 19 3.82 -4.48 -8.42
CA LEU A 19 2.44 -4.03 -8.44
C LEU A 19 1.49 -5.13 -8.90
N SER A 20 1.83 -5.86 -9.98
CA SER A 20 1.02 -6.97 -10.48
C SER A 20 0.94 -8.12 -9.47
N LEU A 21 2.05 -8.42 -8.80
CA LEU A 21 2.12 -9.46 -7.77
C LEU A 21 1.27 -9.09 -6.54
N ALA A 22 1.38 -7.84 -6.08
CA ALA A 22 0.58 -7.33 -4.97
C ALA A 22 -0.91 -7.38 -5.30
N ILE A 23 -1.33 -6.85 -6.45
CA ILE A 23 -2.73 -6.91 -6.91
C ILE A 23 -3.25 -8.34 -6.94
N ALA A 24 -2.46 -9.29 -7.45
CA ALA A 24 -2.87 -10.69 -7.53
C ALA A 24 -3.06 -11.32 -6.13
N ILE A 25 -2.11 -11.12 -5.22
CA ILE A 25 -2.17 -11.68 -3.86
C ILE A 25 -3.31 -11.03 -3.07
N GLU A 26 -3.44 -9.72 -3.11
CA GLU A 26 -4.45 -8.99 -2.36
C GLU A 26 -5.86 -9.27 -2.88
N ALA A 27 -6.03 -9.45 -4.20
CA ALA A 27 -7.32 -9.85 -4.77
C ALA A 27 -7.75 -11.23 -4.27
N LEU A 28 -6.81 -12.17 -4.10
CA LEU A 28 -7.12 -13.48 -3.51
C LEU A 28 -7.51 -13.36 -2.02
N VAL A 29 -6.84 -12.48 -1.27
CA VAL A 29 -7.15 -12.23 0.13
C VAL A 29 -8.53 -11.56 0.27
N PHE A 30 -8.84 -10.54 -0.53
CA PHE A 30 -10.14 -9.88 -0.54
C PHE A 30 -11.26 -10.82 -0.97
N GLN A 31 -11.03 -11.67 -1.97
CA GLN A 31 -12.02 -12.68 -2.37
C GLN A 31 -12.33 -13.64 -1.22
N LYS A 32 -11.31 -14.13 -0.50
CA LYS A 32 -11.49 -15.06 0.62
C LYS A 32 -12.12 -14.41 1.84
N GLN A 33 -11.69 -13.21 2.21
CA GLN A 33 -12.11 -12.57 3.47
C GLN A 33 -13.38 -11.73 3.34
N TRP A 34 -13.58 -11.04 2.22
CA TRP A 34 -14.75 -10.18 1.99
C TRP A 34 -15.84 -10.85 1.14
N LYS A 35 -15.61 -12.08 0.67
CA LYS A 35 -16.55 -12.85 -0.17
C LYS A 35 -17.05 -12.06 -1.40
N LEU A 36 -16.18 -11.19 -1.92
CA LEU A 36 -16.46 -10.41 -3.12
C LEU A 36 -16.41 -11.28 -4.37
N SER A 37 -17.06 -10.82 -5.44
CA SER A 37 -16.86 -11.44 -6.76
C SER A 37 -15.40 -11.31 -7.19
N ARG A 38 -14.93 -12.23 -8.04
CA ARG A 38 -13.55 -12.19 -8.56
C ARG A 38 -13.24 -10.84 -9.22
N LYS A 39 -14.17 -10.33 -10.03
CA LYS A 39 -14.04 -9.04 -10.71
C LYS A 39 -13.91 -7.89 -9.70
N ALA A 40 -14.79 -7.83 -8.70
CA ALA A 40 -14.74 -6.78 -7.68
C ALA A 40 -13.44 -6.85 -6.87
N SER A 41 -12.98 -8.04 -6.50
CA SER A 41 -11.73 -8.21 -5.72
C SER A 41 -10.51 -7.69 -6.49
N ILE A 42 -10.45 -7.92 -7.81
CA ILE A 42 -9.40 -7.39 -8.67
C ILE A 42 -9.51 -5.87 -8.79
N GLU A 43 -10.71 -5.33 -9.02
CA GLU A 43 -10.94 -3.88 -9.11
C GLU A 43 -10.53 -3.13 -7.82
N TYR A 44 -10.91 -3.68 -6.66
CA TYR A 44 -10.50 -3.12 -5.36
C TYR A 44 -8.98 -3.17 -5.17
N SER A 45 -8.35 -4.31 -5.43
CA SER A 45 -6.89 -4.46 -5.27
C SER A 45 -6.14 -3.53 -6.21
N LEU A 46 -6.59 -3.43 -7.46
CA LEU A 46 -6.01 -2.53 -8.45
C LEU A 46 -6.12 -1.07 -8.03
N GLY A 47 -7.30 -0.63 -7.57
CA GLY A 47 -7.52 0.74 -7.11
C GLY A 47 -6.64 1.11 -5.91
N ILE A 48 -6.61 0.23 -4.90
CA ILE A 48 -5.83 0.43 -3.67
C ILE A 48 -4.32 0.48 -3.97
N ASN A 49 -3.80 -0.51 -4.71
CA ASN A 49 -2.38 -0.61 -5.01
C ASN A 49 -1.89 0.54 -5.93
N LEU A 50 -2.68 0.92 -6.93
CA LEU A 50 -2.36 2.07 -7.79
C LEU A 50 -2.39 3.37 -7.01
N PHE A 51 -3.41 3.58 -6.16
CA PHE A 51 -3.49 4.78 -5.32
C PHE A 51 -2.29 4.88 -4.39
N SER A 52 -1.96 3.81 -3.67
CA SER A 52 -0.81 3.75 -2.77
C SER A 52 0.51 4.00 -3.52
N THR A 53 0.68 3.40 -4.69
CA THR A 53 1.86 3.62 -5.54
C THR A 53 1.98 5.07 -5.98
N CYS A 54 0.90 5.67 -6.51
CA CYS A 54 0.88 7.07 -6.92
C CYS A 54 1.20 8.00 -5.73
N LEU A 55 0.58 7.75 -4.58
CA LEU A 55 0.82 8.54 -3.37
C LEU A 55 2.27 8.40 -2.89
N GLY A 56 2.84 7.20 -2.94
CA GLY A 56 4.24 6.93 -2.62
C GLY A 56 5.20 7.73 -3.51
N TRP A 57 4.97 7.75 -4.83
CA TRP A 57 5.78 8.58 -5.74
C TRP A 57 5.62 10.07 -5.48
N LEU A 58 4.39 10.55 -5.23
CA LEU A 58 4.15 11.96 -4.89
C LEU A 58 4.90 12.37 -3.62
N VAL A 59 4.82 11.56 -2.57
CA VAL A 59 5.55 11.81 -1.32
C VAL A 59 7.06 11.74 -1.53
N LEU A 60 7.55 10.76 -2.29
CA LEU A 60 8.97 10.66 -2.61
C LEU A 60 9.47 11.94 -3.30
N PHE A 61 8.76 12.43 -4.32
CA PHE A 61 9.12 13.67 -5.02
C PHE A 61 8.96 14.92 -4.15
N ALA A 62 7.99 14.93 -3.23
CA ALA A 62 7.81 16.04 -2.29
C ALA A 62 8.91 16.08 -1.22
N VAL A 63 9.40 14.92 -0.76
CA VAL A 63 10.43 14.80 0.28
C VAL A 63 11.85 14.91 -0.30
N GLN A 64 12.04 14.50 -1.57
CA GLN A 64 13.33 14.54 -2.28
C GLN A 64 14.14 15.84 -2.10
N PRO A 65 13.55 17.06 -2.15
CA PRO A 65 14.30 18.31 -2.01
C PRO A 65 14.84 18.55 -0.60
N PHE A 66 14.22 17.95 0.42
CA PHE A 66 14.59 18.12 1.83
C PHE A 66 15.63 17.09 2.29
N LEU A 67 15.93 16.09 1.47
CA LEU A 67 16.90 15.04 1.78
C LEU A 67 18.33 15.54 1.63
N SER A 68 19.22 15.06 2.51
CA SER A 68 20.66 15.35 2.40
C SER A 68 21.21 14.79 1.06
N PRO A 69 22.27 15.39 0.50
CA PRO A 69 22.84 14.94 -0.78
C PRO A 69 23.23 13.44 -0.77
N ASN A 70 23.71 12.94 0.38
CA ASN A 70 24.08 11.55 0.56
C ASN A 70 22.86 10.61 0.53
N LEU A 71 21.79 10.94 1.28
CA LEU A 71 20.56 10.15 1.28
C LEU A 71 19.87 10.18 -0.07
N LYS A 72 19.85 11.35 -0.74
CA LYS A 72 19.31 11.48 -2.09
C LYS A 72 20.02 10.55 -3.06
N LYS A 73 21.36 10.48 -3.02
CA LYS A 73 22.13 9.57 -3.86
C LYS A 73 21.82 8.10 -3.53
N GLN A 74 21.80 7.72 -2.25
CA GLN A 74 21.48 6.35 -1.85
C GLN A 74 20.07 5.93 -2.28
N ILE A 75 19.06 6.77 -2.07
CA ILE A 75 17.67 6.48 -2.48
C ILE A 75 17.56 6.33 -3.99
N ILE A 76 18.15 7.27 -4.76
CA ILE A 76 18.16 7.20 -6.22
C ILE A 76 18.88 5.93 -6.69
N THR A 77 20.06 5.63 -6.13
CA THR A 77 20.82 4.43 -6.52
C THR A 77 20.07 3.14 -6.16
N PHE A 78 19.43 3.10 -5.00
CA PHE A 78 18.61 1.97 -4.58
C PHE A 78 17.38 1.79 -5.48
N VAL A 79 16.60 2.85 -5.71
CA VAL A 79 15.37 2.78 -6.52
C VAL A 79 15.67 2.43 -7.98
N PHE A 80 16.75 2.97 -8.56
CA PHE A 80 17.05 2.75 -9.98
C PHE A 80 17.91 1.53 -10.27
N PHE A 81 18.82 1.17 -9.37
CA PHE A 81 19.80 0.12 -9.60
C PHE A 81 19.68 -1.04 -8.60
N ASN A 82 18.73 -1.01 -7.66
CA ASN A 82 18.61 -1.99 -6.59
C ASN A 82 19.94 -2.24 -5.84
N ASN A 83 20.77 -1.20 -5.76
CA ASN A 83 22.10 -1.27 -5.18
C ASN A 83 22.20 -0.33 -3.99
N ILE A 84 22.62 -0.88 -2.85
CA ILE A 84 23.02 -0.08 -1.69
C ILE A 84 24.46 0.33 -1.94
N VAL A 85 24.73 1.64 -1.95
CA VAL A 85 26.11 2.14 -2.07
C VAL A 85 26.85 1.74 -0.79
N GLU A 86 27.72 0.74 -0.89
CA GLU A 86 28.68 0.38 0.15
C GLU A 86 29.66 1.55 0.30
N ASN A 87 29.36 2.50 1.19
CA ASN A 87 30.36 3.39 1.70
C ASN A 87 31.17 2.61 2.73
N SER A 88 32.41 2.27 2.38
CA SER A 88 33.35 1.40 3.11
C SER A 88 33.78 1.89 4.50
N THR A 89 33.18 2.97 5.02
CA THR A 89 33.50 3.59 6.31
C THR A 89 32.36 3.51 7.33
N VAL A 90 31.16 3.07 6.94
CA VAL A 90 30.01 2.95 7.84
C VAL A 90 29.91 1.50 8.33
N PRO A 91 29.75 1.25 9.65
CA PRO A 91 29.53 -0.09 10.18
C PRO A 91 28.33 -0.75 9.48
N LEU A 92 28.51 -1.96 8.96
CA LEU A 92 27.47 -2.73 8.24
C LEU A 92 26.13 -2.74 8.97
N GLY A 93 26.14 -2.94 10.30
CA GLY A 93 24.92 -2.95 11.12
C GLY A 93 24.13 -1.64 11.09
N LEU A 94 24.80 -0.50 10.92
CA LEU A 94 24.16 0.81 10.84
C LEU A 94 23.50 1.03 9.47
N VAL A 95 24.15 0.57 8.39
CA VAL A 95 23.59 0.59 7.03
C VAL A 95 22.35 -0.30 6.92
N TYR A 96 22.42 -1.54 7.42
CA TYR A 96 21.26 -2.44 7.42
C TYR A 96 20.13 -1.94 8.33
N GLY A 97 20.46 -1.29 9.46
CA GLY A 97 19.49 -0.68 10.36
C GLY A 97 18.72 0.47 9.71
N GLU A 98 19.43 1.39 9.06
CA GLU A 98 18.80 2.50 8.30
C GLU A 98 17.94 1.98 7.16
N PHE A 99 18.43 0.98 6.42
CA PHE A 99 17.67 0.35 5.34
C PHE A 99 16.40 -0.33 5.86
N ALA A 100 16.49 -1.12 6.93
CA ALA A 100 15.35 -1.77 7.55
C ALA A 100 14.32 -0.76 8.06
N LEU A 101 14.77 0.35 8.64
CA LEU A 101 13.90 1.46 9.06
C LEU A 101 13.16 2.07 7.87
N ILE A 102 13.85 2.34 6.76
CA ILE A 102 13.24 2.90 5.56
C ILE A 102 12.18 1.94 4.98
N VAL A 103 12.51 0.65 4.87
CA VAL A 103 11.56 -0.37 4.38
C VAL A 103 10.35 -0.48 5.32
N PHE A 104 10.56 -0.46 6.63
CA PHE A 104 9.48 -0.48 7.61
C PHE A 104 8.59 0.76 7.52
N LEU A 105 9.17 1.96 7.41
CA LEU A 105 8.43 3.20 7.22
C LEU A 105 7.63 3.20 5.90
N ALA A 106 8.22 2.67 4.82
CA ALA A 106 7.53 2.52 3.55
C ALA A 106 6.34 1.54 3.67
N PHE A 107 6.52 0.41 4.36
CA PHE A 107 5.43 -0.53 4.63
C PHE A 107 4.29 0.11 5.43
N VAL A 108 4.61 0.82 6.53
CA VAL A 108 3.60 1.53 7.33
C VAL A 108 2.90 2.60 6.51
N PHE A 109 3.63 3.34 5.68
CA PHE A 109 3.07 4.35 4.80
C PHE A 109 2.08 3.75 3.79
N ILE A 110 2.44 2.64 3.13
CA ILE A 110 1.57 1.90 2.22
C ILE A 110 0.31 1.44 2.97
N LEU A 111 0.47 0.76 4.11
CA LEU A 111 -0.66 0.29 4.90
C LEU A 111 -1.64 1.43 5.27
N MET A 112 -1.10 2.58 5.68
CA MET A 112 -1.91 3.74 6.04
C MET A 112 -2.61 4.36 4.83
N SER A 113 -1.95 4.45 3.68
CA SER A 113 -2.55 5.01 2.46
C SER A 113 -3.74 4.17 1.98
N GLU A 114 -3.65 2.84 2.09
CA GLU A 114 -4.72 1.92 1.72
C GLU A 114 -5.92 1.98 2.67
N LEU A 115 -5.65 2.10 3.98
CA LEU A 115 -6.70 2.31 4.98
C LEU A 115 -7.45 3.63 4.74
N VAL A 116 -6.72 4.71 4.46
CA VAL A 116 -7.31 6.02 4.13
C VAL A 116 -8.11 5.94 2.84
N PHE A 117 -7.57 5.29 1.79
CA PHE A 117 -8.29 5.11 0.53
C PHE A 117 -9.62 4.40 0.74
N LEU A 118 -9.65 3.31 1.52
CA LEU A 118 -10.86 2.57 1.77
C LEU A 118 -11.89 3.33 2.61
N ASP A 119 -11.44 4.15 3.55
CA ASP A 119 -12.34 5.00 4.32
C ASP A 119 -12.98 6.08 3.43
N VAL A 120 -12.16 6.79 2.64
CA VAL A 120 -12.63 7.79 1.67
C VAL A 120 -13.59 7.16 0.67
N TRP A 121 -13.23 6.02 0.08
CA TRP A 121 -14.06 5.30 -0.88
C TRP A 121 -15.41 4.90 -0.28
N ARG A 122 -15.43 4.41 0.96
CA ARG A 122 -16.67 4.06 1.67
C ARG A 122 -17.55 5.27 1.92
N ASN A 123 -16.98 6.40 2.26
CA ASN A 123 -17.73 7.63 2.53
C ASN A 123 -18.33 8.19 1.23
N LEU A 124 -17.58 8.18 0.13
CA LEU A 124 -18.07 8.58 -1.19
C LEU A 124 -19.23 7.68 -1.69
N VAL A 125 -19.13 6.37 -1.50
CA VAL A 125 -20.21 5.44 -1.89
C VAL A 125 -21.47 5.62 -1.03
N LYS A 126 -21.31 5.92 0.26
CA LYS A 126 -22.45 6.22 1.15
C LYS A 126 -23.17 7.51 0.76
N GLU A 127 -22.43 8.54 0.34
CA GLU A 127 -23.01 9.81 -0.11
C GLU A 127 -23.63 9.72 -1.51
N ALA A 128 -23.08 8.89 -2.40
CA ALA A 128 -23.60 8.66 -3.74
C ALA A 128 -24.89 7.82 -3.78
N THR A 129 -25.25 7.15 -2.67
CA THR A 129 -26.55 6.50 -2.54
C THR A 129 -27.53 7.55 -2.05
N PRO A 130 -28.40 8.14 -2.90
CA PRO A 130 -29.41 9.06 -2.41
C PRO A 130 -30.21 8.32 -1.34
N ALA A 131 -30.35 8.95 -0.17
CA ALA A 131 -31.26 8.49 0.85
C ALA A 131 -32.59 8.17 0.14
N GLN A 132 -32.96 6.89 0.07
CA GLN A 132 -34.22 6.48 -0.52
C GLN A 132 -35.31 7.31 0.15
N PRO A 133 -36.26 7.88 -0.60
CA PRO A 133 -37.33 8.66 0.00
C PRO A 133 -38.07 7.72 0.95
N GLU A 134 -38.07 8.12 2.22
CA GLU A 134 -38.81 7.50 3.32
C GLU A 134 -40.31 7.52 2.97
N ASN A 135 -40.76 6.53 2.19
CA ASN A 135 -42.17 6.29 1.96
C ASN A 135 -42.74 5.54 3.16
N GLN A 136 -43.10 6.35 4.16
CA GLN A 136 -44.29 6.29 5.03
C GLN A 136 -44.65 4.96 5.69
N ALA A 137 -44.49 4.89 7.02
CA ALA A 137 -45.54 4.54 8.00
C ALA A 137 -44.92 3.91 9.26
N GLY A 138 -45.09 4.60 10.39
CA GLY A 138 -44.82 4.05 11.72
C GLY A 138 -43.76 4.83 12.47
N LYS A 139 -44.18 5.58 13.49
CA LYS A 139 -43.34 6.17 14.54
C LYS A 139 -42.49 5.09 15.22
N TYR A 140 -41.35 4.72 14.64
CA TYR A 140 -40.32 3.99 15.36
C TYR A 140 -39.44 5.00 16.08
N ARG A 141 -39.68 5.16 17.38
CA ARG A 141 -38.72 5.85 18.27
C ARG A 141 -37.40 5.09 18.17
N PRO A 142 -36.29 5.70 17.71
CA PRO A 142 -35.00 5.04 17.73
C PRO A 142 -34.62 4.86 19.19
N THR A 143 -34.73 3.64 19.69
CA THR A 143 -34.21 3.28 21.01
C THR A 143 -32.70 3.49 20.98
N LEU A 144 -32.14 4.08 22.04
CA LEU A 144 -30.70 4.29 22.25
C LEU A 144 -29.87 3.03 21.95
N THR A 145 -30.45 1.84 22.14
CA THR A 145 -29.86 0.53 21.86
C THR A 145 -29.56 0.30 20.37
N SER A 146 -30.35 0.85 19.45
CA SER A 146 -30.09 0.72 18.01
C SER A 146 -28.83 1.49 17.56
N SER A 147 -28.55 2.63 18.19
CA SER A 147 -27.34 3.42 17.93
C SER A 147 -26.07 2.73 18.44
N LEU A 148 -26.16 2.04 19.58
CA LEU A 148 -25.04 1.29 20.17
C LEU A 148 -24.78 -0.01 19.39
N TYR A 149 -25.84 -0.72 19.00
CA TYR A 149 -25.72 -1.90 18.14
C TYR A 149 -25.14 -1.55 16.77
N LYS A 150 -25.56 -0.44 16.17
CA LYS A 150 -24.99 0.09 14.92
C LYS A 150 -23.51 0.44 15.08
N ARG A 151 -23.12 1.14 16.16
CA ARG A 151 -21.70 1.42 16.47
C ARG A 151 -20.88 0.14 16.67
N TYR A 152 -21.43 -0.86 17.35
CA TYR A 152 -20.76 -2.16 17.56
C TYR A 152 -20.58 -2.92 16.24
N TYR A 153 -21.60 -2.96 15.40
CA TYR A 153 -21.53 -3.61 14.09
C TYR A 153 -20.55 -2.88 13.15
N ASP A 154 -20.59 -1.54 13.12
CA ASP A 154 -19.68 -0.72 12.32
C ASP A 154 -18.23 -0.86 12.77
N SER A 155 -17.97 -0.90 14.09
CA SER A 155 -16.62 -1.12 14.63
C SER A 155 -16.11 -2.55 14.43
N ALA A 156 -16.97 -3.57 14.55
CA ALA A 156 -16.62 -4.95 14.22
C ALA A 156 -16.28 -5.11 12.73
N LYS A 157 -17.07 -4.49 11.84
CA LYS A 157 -16.83 -4.49 10.39
C LYS A 157 -15.56 -3.72 10.03
N ALA A 158 -15.30 -2.58 10.68
CA ALA A 158 -14.05 -1.84 10.52
C ALA A 158 -12.84 -2.69 10.94
N ARG A 159 -12.91 -3.37 12.09
CA ARG A 159 -11.83 -4.25 12.57
C ARG A 159 -11.53 -5.40 11.61
N ILE A 160 -12.58 -6.06 11.09
CA ILE A 160 -12.42 -7.13 10.08
C ILE A 160 -11.76 -6.56 8.82
N THR A 161 -12.22 -5.39 8.35
CA THR A 161 -11.65 -4.71 7.18
C THR A 161 -10.16 -4.39 7.37
N SER A 162 -9.79 -3.74 8.48
CA SER A 162 -8.40 -3.39 8.77
C SER A 162 -7.52 -4.62 8.91
N SER A 163 -8.02 -5.68 9.53
CA SER A 163 -7.29 -6.95 9.62
C SER A 163 -7.09 -7.60 8.26
N THR A 164 -8.07 -7.51 7.35
CA THR A 164 -7.94 -8.02 5.98
C THR A 164 -6.86 -7.28 5.21
N ILE A 165 -6.84 -5.95 5.26
CA ILE A 165 -5.85 -5.11 4.56
C ILE A 165 -4.45 -5.39 5.12
N LEU A 166 -4.32 -5.48 6.45
CA LEU A 166 -3.05 -5.81 7.10
C LEU A 166 -2.52 -7.16 6.64
N VAL A 167 -3.38 -8.19 6.62
CA VAL A 167 -3.01 -9.53 6.16
C VAL A 167 -2.66 -9.54 4.68
N ALA A 168 -3.41 -8.81 3.85
CA ALA A 168 -3.16 -8.67 2.42
C ALA A 168 -1.78 -8.06 2.16
N ASN A 169 -1.48 -6.92 2.80
CA ASN A 169 -0.17 -6.25 2.75
C ASN A 169 0.97 -7.12 3.29
N ALA A 170 0.73 -7.86 4.37
CA ALA A 170 1.75 -8.76 4.93
C ALA A 170 2.11 -9.87 3.93
N TYR A 171 1.12 -10.48 3.27
CA TYR A 171 1.38 -11.50 2.26
C TYR A 171 2.02 -10.94 1.00
N SER A 172 1.51 -9.82 0.46
CA SER A 172 2.07 -9.18 -0.74
C SER A 172 3.50 -8.70 -0.48
N GLY A 173 3.73 -8.02 0.64
CA GLY A 173 5.05 -7.57 1.08
C GLY A 173 6.03 -8.72 1.31
N THR A 174 5.61 -9.82 1.94
CA THR A 174 6.48 -11.00 2.13
C THR A 174 6.86 -11.63 0.78
N ALA A 175 5.92 -11.71 -0.16
CA ALA A 175 6.20 -12.25 -1.49
C ALA A 175 7.16 -11.36 -2.29
N ILE A 176 7.02 -10.04 -2.20
CA ILE A 176 7.94 -9.07 -2.82
C ILE A 176 9.33 -9.18 -2.21
N LEU A 177 9.45 -9.26 -0.88
CA LEU A 177 10.73 -9.43 -0.20
C LEU A 177 11.41 -10.74 -0.57
N LEU A 178 10.65 -11.84 -0.63
CA LEU A 178 11.16 -13.14 -1.06
C LEU A 178 11.66 -13.07 -2.51
N MET A 179 10.89 -12.43 -3.39
CA MET A 179 11.30 -12.23 -4.77
C MET A 179 12.58 -11.41 -4.88
N LEU A 180 12.68 -10.29 -4.15
CA LEU A 180 13.90 -9.46 -4.08
C LEU A 180 15.09 -10.26 -3.57
N PHE A 181 14.89 -11.08 -2.53
CA PHE A 181 15.92 -11.96 -1.99
C PHE A 181 16.41 -12.96 -3.03
N LEU A 182 15.50 -13.62 -3.76
CA LEU A 182 15.87 -14.54 -4.83
C LEU A 182 16.61 -13.83 -5.96
N THR A 183 16.13 -12.67 -6.42
CA THR A 183 16.80 -11.90 -7.47
C THR A 183 18.22 -11.49 -7.06
N ASN A 184 18.42 -11.09 -5.80
CA ASN A 184 19.73 -10.76 -5.25
C ASN A 184 20.64 -12.00 -5.16
N MET A 185 20.10 -13.13 -4.66
CA MET A 185 20.83 -14.39 -4.51
C MET A 185 21.29 -15.00 -5.85
N PHE A 186 20.46 -14.92 -6.90
CA PHE A 186 20.80 -15.44 -8.23
C PHE A 186 21.69 -14.50 -9.06
N GLY A 187 22.10 -13.34 -8.50
CA GLY A 187 23.00 -12.42 -9.19
C GLY A 187 22.42 -11.86 -10.49
N ILE A 188 21.09 -11.84 -10.64
CA ILE A 188 20.40 -11.18 -11.75
C ILE A 188 20.45 -9.67 -11.44
N GLN A 189 21.65 -9.10 -11.59
CA GLN A 189 21.93 -7.68 -11.40
C GLN A 189 21.73 -6.91 -12.69
#